data_AF-A0A7W0S875-F1
#
_entry.id   AF-A0A7W0S875-F1
#
_cell.length_a   1.000
_cell.length_b   1.000
_cell.length_c   1.000
_cell.angle_alpha   90.00
_cell.angle_beta   90.00
_cell.angle_gamma   90.00
#
_symmetry.space_group_name_H-M   'P 1'
#
loop_
_entity.id
_entity.type
_entity.pdbx_description
1 polymer ?
#
loop_
_entity_poly.entity_id
_entity_poly.type
_entity_poly.pdbx_seq_one_letter_code
_entity_poly.pdbx_strand_id
1 'polypeptide(L)'
;MSLKGNPISETATLPDGREVVIAVGLVRDPYIGDGTDTVGVELRDGDDVLATLNTVLEVEQDSGARQLAREIKTGLEAGDLEPTAGAIEPLADQPR
;
A
#
# COMPACT_ATOMS: atom_id res chain seq x y z
N MET A 1 17.91 2.03 1.41
CA MET A 1 17.04 3.17 1.01
C MET A 1 15.88 3.23 1.99
N SER A 2 15.25 4.38 2.18
CA SER A 2 14.12 4.57 3.11
C SER A 2 12.86 5.00 2.37
N LEU A 3 11.69 4.77 2.95
CA LEU A 3 10.40 5.21 2.39
C LEU A 3 10.21 6.73 2.44
N LYS A 4 11.09 7.48 3.12
CA LYS A 4 11.19 8.95 3.04
C LYS A 4 11.39 9.41 1.60
N GLY A 5 10.33 9.98 1.04
CA GLY A 5 10.34 10.59 -0.29
C GLY A 5 10.33 9.61 -1.48
N ASN A 6 10.36 8.30 -1.23
CA ASN A 6 10.41 7.26 -2.25
C ASN A 6 9.41 6.15 -1.90
N PRO A 7 8.09 6.36 -2.15
CA PRO A 7 7.11 5.29 -1.97
C PRO A 7 7.40 4.16 -2.96
N ILE A 8 7.17 2.93 -2.52
CA ILE A 8 7.09 1.78 -3.41
C ILE A 8 5.78 1.87 -4.17
N SER A 9 5.83 1.73 -5.49
CA SER A 9 4.64 1.71 -6.34
C SER A 9 4.65 0.44 -7.18
N GLU A 10 3.54 -0.29 -7.16
CA GLU A 10 3.26 -1.43 -8.03
C GLU A 10 1.91 -1.22 -8.71
N THR A 11 1.70 -1.84 -9.87
CA THR A 11 0.39 -1.87 -10.56
C THR A 11 -0.07 -3.31 -10.66
N ALA A 12 -1.33 -3.55 -10.29
CA ALA A 12 -2.04 -4.81 -10.43
C ALA A 12 -3.13 -4.70 -11.49
N THR A 13 -3.32 -5.72 -12.31
CA THR A 13 -4.47 -5.84 -13.21
C THR A 13 -5.47 -6.80 -12.61
N LEU A 14 -6.66 -6.30 -12.25
CA LEU A 14 -7.73 -7.11 -11.67
C LEU A 14 -8.30 -8.11 -12.70
N PRO A 15 -8.98 -9.18 -12.27
CA PRO A 15 -9.62 -10.13 -13.18
C PRO A 15 -10.70 -9.52 -14.09
N ASP A 16 -11.27 -8.38 -13.70
CA ASP A 16 -12.23 -7.61 -14.50
C ASP A 16 -11.56 -6.67 -15.52
N GLY A 17 -10.23 -6.63 -15.55
CA GLY A 17 -9.41 -5.82 -16.46
C GLY A 17 -9.10 -4.41 -15.96
N ARG A 18 -9.59 -3.99 -14.78
CA ARG A 18 -9.22 -2.70 -14.20
C ARG A 18 -7.78 -2.72 -13.68
N GLU A 19 -7.14 -1.56 -13.66
CA GLU A 19 -5.79 -1.40 -13.11
C GLU A 19 -5.88 -0.73 -11.74
N VAL A 20 -5.23 -1.32 -10.74
CA VAL A 20 -5.10 -0.76 -9.40
C VAL A 20 -3.64 -0.44 -9.11
N VAL A 21 -3.35 0.81 -8.80
CA VAL A 21 -2.05 1.26 -8.32
C VAL A 21 -1.97 1.02 -6.81
N ILE A 22 -0.89 0.38 -6.38
CA ILE A 22 -0.57 0.08 -4.99
C ILE A 22 0.62 0.93 -4.60
N ALA A 23 0.43 1.89 -3.70
CA ALA A 23 1.50 2.73 -3.16
C ALA A 23 1.75 2.38 -1.70
N VAL A 24 3.00 2.05 -1.35
CA VAL A 24 3.44 1.83 0.04
C VAL A 24 4.51 2.84 0.40
N GLY A 25 4.25 3.69 1.39
CA GLY A 25 5.17 4.73 1.79
C GLY A 25 4.62 5.59 2.91
N LEU A 26 5.32 6.69 3.22
CA LEU A 26 4.86 7.61 4.25
C LEU A 26 3.50 8.20 3.90
N VAL A 27 2.57 8.12 4.85
CA VAL A 27 1.32 8.86 4.79
C VAL A 27 1.65 10.35 4.86
N ARG A 28 1.24 11.10 3.84
CA ARG A 28 1.37 12.55 3.82
C ARG A 28 0.02 13.17 4.16
N ASP A 29 -0.20 13.41 5.46
CA ASP A 29 -1.36 14.15 5.94
C ASP A 29 -0.98 15.64 6.08
N PRO A 30 -1.61 16.57 5.34
CA PRO A 30 -1.29 18.00 5.41
C PRO A 30 -1.77 18.68 6.71
N TYR A 31 -2.61 18.03 7.52
CA TYR A 31 -3.11 18.52 8.80
C TYR A 31 -2.31 18.02 10.00
N ILE A 32 -1.59 16.91 9.83
CA ILE A 32 -0.61 16.42 10.81
C ILE A 32 0.75 16.92 10.35
N GLY A 33 1.25 18.00 10.97
CA GLY A 33 2.55 18.58 10.61
C GLY A 33 3.68 17.55 10.58
N ASP A 34 4.77 17.84 9.85
CA ASP A 34 5.95 16.98 9.69
C ASP A 34 6.32 16.28 11.01
N GLY A 35 5.98 15.00 11.17
CA GLY A 35 6.13 14.35 12.47
C GLY A 35 5.67 12.90 12.61
N THR A 36 4.85 12.37 11.70
CA THR A 36 4.51 10.93 11.72
C THR A 36 5.32 10.19 10.68
N ASP A 37 6.26 9.37 11.13
CA ASP A 37 6.98 8.38 10.33
C ASP A 37 6.07 7.15 10.02
N THR A 38 4.77 7.37 9.84
CA THR A 38 3.78 6.32 9.63
C THR A 38 3.78 5.87 8.17
N VAL A 39 4.09 4.60 7.95
CA VAL A 39 4.00 3.95 6.64
C VAL A 39 2.56 3.47 6.42
N GLY A 40 1.97 3.86 5.30
CA GLY A 40 0.66 3.43 4.86
C GLY A 40 0.70 2.75 3.50
N VAL A 41 -0.41 2.10 3.16
CA VAL A 41 -0.74 1.55 1.85
C VAL A 41 -1.92 2.34 1.30
N GLU A 42 -1.83 2.74 0.04
CA GLU A 42 -2.93 3.35 -0.71
C GLU A 42 -3.18 2.55 -2.00
N LEU A 43 -4.44 2.21 -2.24
CA LEU A 43 -4.93 1.62 -3.48
C LEU A 43 -5.69 2.66 -4.29
N ARG A 44 -5.39 2.76 -5.59
CA ARG A 44 -6.08 3.69 -6.50
C ARG A 44 -6.51 3.03 -7.80
N ASP A 45 -7.66 3.45 -8.31
CA ASP A 45 -8.12 3.20 -9.69
C ASP A 45 -8.18 4.56 -10.40
N GLY A 46 -7.15 4.86 -11.20
CA GLY A 46 -6.92 6.21 -11.72
C GLY A 46 -6.74 7.24 -10.59
N ASP A 47 -7.64 8.23 -10.53
CA ASP A 47 -7.64 9.28 -9.51
C ASP A 47 -8.44 8.89 -8.24
N ASP A 48 -9.23 7.82 -8.30
CA ASP A 48 -10.08 7.38 -7.21
C ASP A 48 -9.30 6.55 -6.19
N VAL A 49 -9.32 6.97 -4.93
CA VAL A 49 -8.76 6.20 -3.81
C VAL A 49 -9.77 5.12 -3.41
N LEU A 50 -9.37 3.85 -3.59
CA LEU A 50 -10.19 2.69 -3.23
C LEU A 50 -9.99 2.28 -1.77
N ALA A 51 -8.77 2.40 -1.26
CA ALA A 51 -8.43 2.05 0.12
C ALA A 51 -7.18 2.80 0.57
N THR A 52 -7.17 3.22 1.83
CA THR A 52 -5.97 3.74 2.51
C THR A 52 -5.95 3.19 3.92
N LEU A 53 -4.81 2.67 4.37
CA LEU A 53 -4.60 2.25 5.75
C LEU A 53 -3.14 2.37 6.16
N ASN A 54 -2.91 2.43 7.47
CA ASN A 54 -1.58 2.39 8.04
C ASN A 54 -1.09 0.95 8.14
N THR A 55 0.22 0.77 8.04
CA THR A 55 0.89 -0.52 8.23
C THR A 55 1.64 -0.50 9.56
N VAL A 56 2.05 -1.67 10.04
CA VAL A 56 2.98 -1.78 11.18
C VAL A 56 4.45 -1.57 10.79
N LEU A 57 4.74 -1.24 9.52
CA LEU A 57 6.10 -1.05 9.04
C LEU A 57 6.66 0.30 9.47
N GLU A 58 7.95 0.27 9.78
CA GLU A 58 8.78 1.45 9.99
C GLU A 58 9.37 1.93 8.67
N VAL A 59 9.80 3.19 8.64
CA VAL A 59 10.22 3.90 7.43
C VAL A 59 11.50 3.32 6.80
N GLU A 60 12.31 2.64 7.59
CA GLU A 60 13.54 1.99 7.17
C GLU A 60 13.29 0.62 6.51
N GLN A 61 12.08 0.04 6.64
CA GLN A 61 11.73 -1.30 6.14
C GLN A 61 11.37 -1.33 4.64
N ASP A 62 12.25 -0.87 3.76
CA ASP A 62 12.06 -0.88 2.29
C ASP A 62 11.76 -2.29 1.74
N SER A 63 12.46 -3.31 2.21
CA SER A 63 12.24 -4.70 1.77
C SER A 63 10.87 -5.23 2.20
N GLY A 64 10.42 -4.89 3.41
CA GLY A 64 9.10 -5.26 3.93
C GLY A 64 7.99 -4.57 3.15
N ALA A 65 8.15 -3.27 2.83
CA ALA A 65 7.21 -2.52 2.01
C ALA A 65 7.11 -3.07 0.58
N ARG A 66 8.23 -3.45 -0.04
CA ARG A 66 8.24 -4.12 -1.35
C ARG A 66 7.55 -5.47 -1.32
N GLN A 67 7.79 -6.25 -0.27
CA GLN A 67 7.14 -7.54 -0.10
C GLN A 67 5.62 -7.36 0.04
N LEU A 68 5.18 -6.43 0.88
CA LEU A 68 3.78 -6.09 1.07
C LEU A 68 3.10 -5.69 -0.25
N ALA A 69 3.71 -4.77 -1.00
CA ALA A 69 3.18 -4.33 -2.30
C ALA A 69 3.01 -5.51 -3.29
N ARG A 70 3.97 -6.45 -3.32
CA ARG A 70 3.92 -7.63 -4.18
C ARG A 70 2.86 -8.64 -3.77
N GLU A 71 2.68 -8.87 -2.47
CA GLU A 71 1.64 -9.77 -1.96
C GLU A 71 0.26 -9.23 -2.26
N ILE A 72 0.03 -7.93 -2.01
CA ILE A 72 -1.22 -7.26 -2.38
C ILE A 72 -1.45 -7.39 -3.89
N LYS A 73 -0.44 -7.05 -4.71
CA LYS A 73 -0.52 -7.20 -6.16
C LYS A 73 -0.95 -8.60 -6.56
N THR A 74 -0.29 -9.61 -6.02
CA THR A 74 -0.55 -11.02 -6.36
C THR A 74 -1.97 -11.42 -6.00
N GLY A 75 -2.47 -11.05 -4.81
CA GLY A 75 -3.83 -11.35 -4.40
C GLY A 75 -4.89 -10.61 -5.22
N LEU A 76 -4.64 -9.36 -5.59
CA LEU A 76 -5.52 -8.58 -6.46
C LEU A 76 -5.58 -9.16 -7.88
N GLU A 77 -4.44 -9.51 -8.48
CA GLU A 77 -4.37 -10.11 -9.82
C GLU A 77 -5.02 -11.50 -9.87
N ALA A 78 -4.93 -12.27 -8.78
CA ALA A 78 -5.58 -13.57 -8.65
C ALA A 78 -7.09 -13.47 -8.41
N GLY A 79 -7.59 -12.31 -7.94
CA GLY A 79 -8.97 -12.15 -7.46
C GLY A 79 -9.21 -12.72 -6.07
N ASP A 80 -8.15 -13.12 -5.35
CA ASP A 80 -8.23 -13.60 -3.97
C ASP A 80 -8.39 -12.44 -2.97
N LEU A 81 -8.00 -11.23 -3.37
CA LEU A 81 -8.21 -9.99 -2.62
C LEU A 81 -9.12 -9.06 -3.41
N GLU A 82 -10.11 -8.49 -2.72
CA GLU A 82 -10.82 -7.33 -3.22
C GLU A 82 -9.98 -6.06 -2.99
N PRO A 83 -10.08 -5.03 -3.84
CA PRO A 83 -9.35 -3.78 -3.67
C PRO A 83 -10.00 -2.88 -2.60
N THR A 84 -10.12 -3.39 -1.38
CA THR A 84 -10.76 -2.73 -0.23
C THR A 84 -9.86 -2.79 0.99
N ALA A 85 -9.99 -1.81 1.89
CA ALA A 85 -9.14 -1.72 3.08
C ALA A 85 -9.20 -3.00 3.95
N GLY A 86 -10.40 -3.55 4.19
CA GLY A 86 -10.57 -4.74 5.02
C GLY A 86 -9.98 -6.02 4.41
N ALA A 87 -9.86 -6.10 3.08
CA ALA A 87 -9.23 -7.24 2.42
C ALA A 87 -7.69 -7.19 2.55
N ILE A 88 -7.09 -6.00 2.53
CA ILE A 88 -5.63 -5.84 2.57
C ILE A 88 -5.08 -5.56 3.98
N GLU A 89 -5.92 -5.17 4.95
CA GLU A 89 -5.55 -4.96 6.36
C GLU A 89 -4.77 -6.14 6.97
N PRO A 90 -5.19 -7.41 6.80
CA PRO A 90 -4.44 -8.54 7.38
C PRO A 90 -3.00 -8.66 6.87
N LEU A 91 -2.69 -8.14 5.67
CA LEU A 91 -1.34 -8.15 5.12
C LEU A 91 -0.50 -6.98 5.65
N ALA A 92 -1.14 -5.84 5.93
CA ALA A 92 -0.52 -4.61 6.43
C ALA A 92 -0.22 -4.63 7.93
N ASP A 93 -0.94 -5.46 8.69
CA ASP A 93 -0.74 -5.67 10.13
C ASP A 93 0.34 -6.71 10.47
N GLN A 94 0.98 -7.30 9.45
CA GLN A 94 2.03 -8.29 9.64
C GLN A 94 3.41 -7.64 9.80
N PRO A 95 4.21 -8.06 10.80
CA PRO A 95 5.62 -7.68 10.87
C PRO A 95 6.41 -8.36 9.74
N ARG A 96 7.31 -7.62 9.08
CA ARG A 96 8.08 -8.07 7.91
C ARG A 96 9.57 -7.75 8.00
#